data_AF-A0A9E0YBA9-F1
#
_entry.id   AF-A0A9E0YBA9-F1
#
_cell.length_a   1.000
_cell.length_b   1.000
_cell.length_c   1.000
_cell.angle_alpha   90.00
_cell.angle_beta   90.00
_cell.angle_gamma   90.00
#
_symmetry.space_group_name_H-M   'P 1'
#
loop_
_entity.id
_entity.type
_entity.pdbx_description
1 polymer ?
#
loop_
_entity_poly.entity_id
_entity_poly.type
_entity_poly.pdbx_seq_one_letter_code
_entity_poly.pdbx_strand_id
1 'polypeptide(L)'
;MKKINLILALLVVGLAAQFALGQKSKPEDLQMLVKAARFLEAKPLDKNAKDVRAWAVAFLIEAKDVHLLICGGELMEPVLDKKNKYSTELIGQYLIGMGAFKIENADKADDENAAQLAGLESLLKVYEQILAEKPKARHDGMDALLAKRNQNQLRDAVIAAACTKKSDK
;
A
#
# COMPACT_ATOMS: atom_id res chain seq x y z
N MET A 1 -29.97 -38.96 56.24
CA MET A 1 -30.64 -39.41 55.00
C MET A 1 -30.39 -38.36 53.92
N LYS A 2 -29.62 -38.73 52.88
CA LYS A 2 -29.17 -37.87 51.78
C LYS A 2 -30.36 -37.48 50.89
N LYS A 3 -30.56 -36.19 50.64
CA LYS A 3 -31.38 -35.72 49.51
C LYS A 3 -30.45 -35.24 48.40
N ILE A 4 -30.53 -35.96 47.30
CA ILE A 4 -29.89 -35.70 46.00
C ILE A 4 -30.51 -34.43 45.43
N ASN A 5 -29.70 -33.39 45.22
CA ASN A 5 -30.02 -32.30 44.30
C ASN A 5 -28.94 -32.28 43.21
N LEU A 6 -29.19 -33.10 42.20
CA LEU A 6 -28.72 -32.90 40.83
C LEU A 6 -29.48 -31.69 40.27
N ILE A 7 -28.88 -30.97 39.31
CA ILE A 7 -29.36 -29.74 38.63
C ILE A 7 -28.61 -28.48 39.14
N LEU A 8 -27.48 -28.18 38.51
CA LEU A 8 -27.33 -26.97 37.68
C LEU A 8 -25.96 -27.00 36.94
N ALA A 9 -25.76 -28.01 36.09
CA ALA A 9 -24.68 -28.00 35.11
C ALA A 9 -25.14 -27.18 33.90
N LEU A 10 -25.15 -25.84 34.03
CA LEU A 10 -25.43 -24.90 32.93
C LEU A 10 -25.00 -23.47 33.33
N LEU A 11 -23.75 -23.31 33.79
CA LEU A 11 -23.11 -21.99 33.79
C LEU A 11 -22.31 -21.84 32.50
N VAL A 12 -23.07 -21.55 31.45
CA VAL A 12 -22.76 -20.78 30.25
C VAL A 12 -21.26 -20.53 30.01
N VAL A 13 -20.73 -21.34 29.11
CA VAL A 13 -19.60 -21.04 28.22
C VAL A 13 -19.89 -19.72 27.50
N GLY A 14 -19.48 -18.60 28.09
CA GLY A 14 -19.88 -17.25 27.64
C GLY A 14 -18.73 -16.26 27.45
N LEU A 15 -17.47 -16.68 27.53
CA LEU A 15 -16.29 -15.80 27.36
C LEU A 15 -15.36 -16.20 26.21
N ALA A 16 -15.87 -16.93 25.21
CA ALA A 16 -15.12 -17.27 24.00
C ALA A 16 -15.76 -16.73 22.71
N ALA A 17 -16.64 -15.73 22.79
CA ALA A 17 -17.24 -15.08 21.62
C ALA A 17 -16.44 -13.86 21.10
N GLN A 18 -15.17 -13.71 21.48
CA GLN A 18 -14.25 -12.73 20.87
C GLN A 18 -13.30 -13.36 19.84
N PHE A 19 -13.53 -14.62 19.46
CA PHE A 19 -12.86 -15.19 18.30
C PHE A 19 -13.47 -14.60 17.01
N ALA A 20 -12.62 -13.88 16.27
CA ALA A 20 -12.73 -13.64 14.82
C ALA A 20 -13.56 -12.46 14.28
N LEU A 21 -13.63 -11.32 14.99
CA LEU A 21 -13.60 -10.04 14.26
C LEU A 21 -12.13 -9.78 13.91
N GLY A 22 -11.80 -9.69 12.61
CA GLY A 22 -10.43 -9.67 12.10
C GLY A 22 -9.49 -8.84 12.96
N GLN A 23 -8.43 -9.48 13.48
CA GLN A 23 -7.44 -8.79 14.31
C GLN A 23 -6.84 -7.66 13.48
N LYS A 24 -7.13 -6.41 13.87
CA LYS A 24 -6.55 -5.20 13.26
C LYS A 24 -5.04 -5.22 13.41
N SER A 25 -4.36 -4.58 12.47
CA SER A 25 -2.92 -4.39 12.53
C SER A 25 -2.56 -3.59 13.78
N LYS A 26 -1.38 -3.86 14.34
CA LYS A 26 -0.91 -3.13 15.52
C LYS A 26 -0.60 -1.69 15.13
N PRO A 27 -0.89 -0.69 15.98
CA PRO A 27 -0.53 0.71 15.71
C PRO A 27 0.96 0.90 15.36
N GLU A 28 1.84 0.13 15.99
CA GLU A 28 3.27 0.16 15.75
C GLU A 28 3.63 -0.27 14.33
N ASP A 29 2.99 -1.34 13.82
CA ASP A 29 3.21 -1.85 12.47
C ASP A 29 2.71 -0.86 11.41
N LEU A 30 1.55 -0.23 11.65
CA LEU A 30 1.02 0.83 10.80
C LEU A 30 1.98 2.02 10.70
N GLN A 31 2.51 2.47 11.84
CA GLN A 31 3.49 3.54 11.86
C GLN A 31 4.82 3.13 11.23
N MET A 32 5.20 1.85 11.33
CA MET A 32 6.38 1.33 10.67
C MET A 32 6.23 1.33 9.15
N LEU A 33 5.03 1.04 8.61
CA LEU A 33 4.75 1.16 7.17
C LEU A 33 4.91 2.59 6.68
N VAL A 34 4.38 3.58 7.42
CA VAL A 34 4.53 4.99 7.07
C VAL A 34 6.02 5.40 7.06
N LYS A 35 6.78 4.99 8.08
CA LYS A 35 8.23 5.25 8.14
C LYS A 35 8.98 4.57 7.00
N ALA A 36 8.62 3.34 6.64
CA ALA A 36 9.19 2.61 5.52
C ALA A 36 8.95 3.37 4.20
N ALA A 37 7.73 3.88 3.98
CA ALA A 37 7.41 4.69 2.81
C ALA A 37 8.33 5.91 2.68
N ARG A 38 8.47 6.70 3.75
CA ARG A 38 9.32 7.91 3.75
C ARG A 38 10.81 7.59 3.61
N PHE A 39 11.27 6.51 4.24
CA PHE A 39 12.65 6.06 4.10
C PHE A 39 12.97 5.69 2.65
N LEU A 40 12.10 4.90 2.00
CA LEU A 40 12.30 4.46 0.62
C LEU A 40 12.15 5.62 -0.37
N GLU A 41 11.23 6.56 -0.15
CA GLU A 41 11.12 7.79 -0.94
C GLU A 41 12.42 8.61 -0.94
N ALA A 42 13.12 8.65 0.20
CA ALA A 42 14.34 9.43 0.34
C ALA A 42 15.60 8.67 -0.08
N LYS A 43 15.65 7.35 0.13
CA LYS A 43 16.86 6.53 -0.06
C LYS A 43 16.52 5.16 -0.67
N PRO A 44 16.00 5.11 -1.90
CA PRO A 44 15.47 3.87 -2.48
C PRO A 44 16.53 2.80 -2.77
N LEU A 45 17.81 3.20 -2.83
CA LEU A 45 18.96 2.34 -3.07
C LEU A 45 19.88 2.18 -1.85
N ASP A 46 19.43 2.61 -0.66
CA ASP A 46 20.16 2.36 0.59
C ASP A 46 20.40 0.85 0.78
N LYS A 47 21.49 0.49 1.46
CA LYS A 47 21.83 -0.91 1.76
C LYS A 47 20.68 -1.68 2.44
N ASN A 48 19.83 -0.98 3.20
CA ASN A 48 18.68 -1.57 3.89
C ASN A 48 17.37 -1.48 3.08
N ALA A 49 17.34 -0.77 1.95
CA ALA A 49 16.12 -0.49 1.20
C ALA A 49 15.41 -1.76 0.71
N LYS A 50 16.17 -2.79 0.34
CA LYS A 50 15.60 -4.07 -0.07
C LYS A 50 14.79 -4.72 1.06
N ASP A 51 15.35 -4.79 2.26
CA ASP A 51 14.72 -5.46 3.40
C ASP A 51 13.53 -4.64 3.92
N VAL A 52 13.66 -3.31 3.96
CA VAL A 52 12.56 -2.40 4.32
C VAL A 52 11.39 -2.55 3.34
N ARG A 53 11.67 -2.58 2.03
CA ARG A 53 10.64 -2.78 1.00
C ARG A 53 9.98 -4.15 1.12
N ALA A 54 10.77 -5.20 1.32
CA ALA A 54 10.27 -6.56 1.46
C ALA A 54 9.32 -6.69 2.67
N TRP A 55 9.73 -6.16 3.82
CA TRP A 55 8.87 -6.11 5.00
C TRP A 55 7.57 -5.32 4.74
N ALA A 56 7.67 -4.13 4.16
CA ALA A 56 6.50 -3.27 3.94
C ALA A 56 5.49 -3.88 2.97
N VAL A 57 5.96 -4.52 1.88
CA VAL A 57 5.07 -5.24 0.95
C VAL A 57 4.45 -6.47 1.62
N ALA A 58 5.23 -7.24 2.40
CA ALA A 58 4.69 -8.38 3.14
C ALA A 58 3.60 -7.94 4.13
N PHE A 59 3.83 -6.87 4.88
CA PHE A 59 2.84 -6.28 5.77
C PHE A 59 1.54 -5.93 5.02
N LEU A 60 1.64 -5.28 3.85
CA LEU A 60 0.47 -4.91 3.04
C LEU A 60 -0.31 -6.12 2.49
N ILE A 61 0.36 -7.26 2.28
CA ILE A 61 -0.29 -8.51 1.86
C ILE A 61 -1.04 -9.14 3.05
N GLU A 62 -0.49 -9.05 4.26
CA GLU A 62 -1.02 -9.70 5.46
C GLU A 62 -2.04 -8.85 6.22
N ALA A 63 -1.96 -7.52 6.11
CA ALA A 63 -2.82 -6.57 6.79
C ALA A 63 -4.28 -6.74 6.35
N LYS A 64 -5.17 -7.02 7.31
CA LYS A 64 -6.61 -7.19 7.04
C LYS A 64 -7.39 -5.89 7.05
N ASP A 65 -6.79 -4.82 7.53
CA ASP A 65 -7.39 -3.50 7.73
C ASP A 65 -6.79 -2.41 6.82
N VAL A 66 -5.87 -2.78 5.93
CA VAL A 66 -5.33 -1.91 4.89
C VAL A 66 -5.59 -2.54 3.53
N HIS A 67 -6.67 -2.10 2.87
CA HIS A 67 -7.04 -2.62 1.55
C HIS A 67 -6.57 -1.69 0.44
N LEU A 68 -5.86 -2.26 -0.54
CA LEU A 68 -5.39 -1.54 -1.71
C LEU A 68 -6.15 -2.01 -2.94
N LEU A 69 -6.75 -1.07 -3.67
CA LEU A 69 -7.19 -1.31 -5.04
C LEU A 69 -6.08 -0.85 -5.98
N ILE A 70 -5.58 -1.73 -6.84
CA ILE A 70 -4.43 -1.43 -7.70
C ILE A 70 -4.93 -0.96 -9.08
N CYS A 71 -4.49 0.22 -9.54
CA CYS A 71 -4.71 0.64 -10.93
C CYS A 71 -3.99 -0.31 -11.89
N GLY A 72 -4.64 -0.68 -12.99
CA GLY A 72 -3.97 -1.26 -14.16
C GLY A 72 -3.92 -0.27 -15.33
N GLY A 73 -3.57 -0.79 -16.51
CA GLY A 73 -3.66 -0.04 -17.78
C GLY A 73 -2.52 0.96 -18.00
N GLU A 74 -2.74 1.90 -18.92
CA GLU A 74 -1.74 2.83 -19.45
C GLU A 74 -0.98 3.61 -18.36
N LEU A 75 -1.64 3.92 -17.24
CA LEU A 75 -1.02 4.65 -16.13
C LEU A 75 0.12 3.86 -15.46
N MET A 76 0.01 2.53 -15.44
CA MET A 76 1.01 1.64 -14.84
C MET A 76 1.93 0.98 -15.87
N GLU A 77 1.66 1.10 -17.17
CA GLU A 77 2.51 0.54 -18.23
C GLU A 77 3.98 0.94 -18.10
N PRO A 78 4.35 2.23 -17.89
CA PRO A 78 5.75 2.60 -17.73
C PRO A 78 6.44 2.01 -16.49
N VAL A 79 5.65 1.74 -15.44
CA VAL A 79 6.13 1.13 -14.20
C VAL A 79 6.40 -0.35 -14.43
N LEU A 80 5.55 -1.02 -15.20
CA LEU A 80 5.58 -2.47 -15.47
C LEU A 80 6.35 -2.85 -16.75
N ASP A 81 6.90 -1.88 -17.48
CA ASP A 81 7.71 -2.15 -18.67
C ASP A 81 8.94 -2.99 -18.30
N LYS A 82 9.18 -4.07 -19.05
CA LYS A 82 10.34 -4.96 -18.87
C LYS A 82 11.68 -4.25 -19.09
N LYS A 83 11.69 -3.14 -19.83
CA LYS A 83 12.87 -2.29 -20.03
C LYS A 83 13.15 -1.38 -18.82
N ASN A 84 12.16 -1.18 -17.96
CA ASN A 84 12.36 -0.47 -16.71
C ASN A 84 13.07 -1.36 -15.69
N LYS A 85 14.38 -1.12 -15.53
CA LYS A 85 15.27 -1.89 -14.66
C LYS A 85 14.86 -1.87 -13.18
N TYR A 86 14.09 -0.86 -12.76
CA TYR A 86 13.65 -0.67 -11.38
C TYR A 86 12.14 -0.87 -11.23
N SER A 87 11.51 -1.57 -12.17
CA SER A 87 10.06 -1.85 -12.17
C SER A 87 9.59 -2.45 -10.84
N THR A 88 10.33 -3.42 -10.29
CA THR A 88 10.00 -4.07 -9.01
C THR A 88 10.04 -3.08 -7.83
N GLU A 89 11.04 -2.22 -7.79
CA GLU A 89 11.18 -1.21 -6.75
C GLU A 89 10.07 -0.15 -6.85
N LEU A 90 9.73 0.26 -8.07
CA LEU A 90 8.72 1.28 -8.33
C LEU A 90 7.31 0.77 -8.05
N ILE A 91 6.95 -0.44 -8.48
CA ILE A 91 5.64 -1.02 -8.14
C ILE A 91 5.51 -1.28 -6.65
N GLY A 92 6.57 -1.76 -5.99
CA GLY A 92 6.59 -1.91 -4.54
C GLY A 92 6.36 -0.57 -3.83
N GLN A 93 7.05 0.49 -4.28
CA GLN A 93 6.88 1.82 -3.70
C GLN A 93 5.47 2.37 -3.89
N TYR A 94 4.88 2.16 -5.08
CA TYR A 94 3.52 2.56 -5.35
C TYR A 94 2.54 1.98 -4.32
N LEU A 95 2.60 0.67 -4.06
CA LEU A 95 1.75 0.02 -3.05
C LEU A 95 2.02 0.55 -1.63
N ILE A 96 3.29 0.73 -1.28
CA ILE A 96 3.71 1.26 0.01
C ILE A 96 3.19 2.69 0.22
N GLY A 97 3.27 3.54 -0.81
CA GLY A 97 2.75 4.90 -0.79
C GLY A 97 1.24 4.96 -0.62
N MET A 98 0.49 4.09 -1.32
CA MET A 98 -0.96 3.96 -1.13
C MET A 98 -1.31 3.56 0.30
N GLY A 99 -0.64 2.55 0.83
CA GLY A 99 -0.86 2.07 2.20
C GLY A 99 -0.56 3.14 3.25
N ALA A 100 0.57 3.82 3.12
CA ALA A 100 0.91 4.93 4.00
C ALA A 100 -0.15 6.05 3.96
N PHE A 101 -0.63 6.41 2.77
CA PHE A 101 -1.70 7.41 2.62
C PHE A 101 -2.97 7.00 3.37
N LYS A 102 -3.45 5.76 3.20
CA LYS A 102 -4.68 5.29 3.85
C LYS A 102 -4.54 5.24 5.38
N ILE A 103 -3.33 5.01 5.90
CA ILE A 103 -3.04 5.06 7.34
C ILE A 103 -3.01 6.49 7.85
N GLU A 104 -2.33 7.39 7.14
CA GLU A 104 -2.18 8.80 7.53
C GLU A 104 -3.48 9.59 7.36
N ASN A 105 -4.39 9.13 6.48
CA ASN A 105 -5.65 9.79 6.12
C ASN A 105 -6.82 8.81 6.27
N ALA A 106 -7.03 8.31 7.49
CA ALA A 106 -8.06 7.31 7.78
C ALA A 106 -9.49 7.77 7.37
N ASP A 107 -9.75 9.07 7.38
CA ASP A 107 -11.01 9.68 6.91
C ASP A 107 -11.19 9.59 5.38
N LYS A 108 -10.12 9.30 4.64
CA LYS A 108 -10.09 9.17 3.18
C LYS A 108 -9.61 7.80 2.71
N ALA A 109 -9.58 6.81 3.59
CA ALA A 109 -9.09 5.47 3.26
C ALA A 109 -9.87 4.79 2.11
N ASP A 110 -11.13 5.19 1.90
CA ASP A 110 -11.99 4.70 0.81
C ASP A 110 -11.95 5.57 -0.47
N ASP A 111 -11.22 6.69 -0.46
CA ASP A 111 -10.97 7.49 -1.67
C ASP A 111 -9.85 6.82 -2.48
N GLU A 112 -10.24 5.87 -3.34
CA GLU A 112 -9.27 5.13 -4.13
C GLU A 112 -8.48 6.05 -5.06
N ASN A 113 -9.08 7.08 -5.67
CA ASN A 113 -8.35 8.02 -6.51
C ASN A 113 -7.27 8.77 -5.73
N ALA A 114 -7.55 9.18 -4.49
CA ALA A 114 -6.55 9.80 -3.63
C ALA A 114 -5.43 8.82 -3.25
N ALA A 115 -5.76 7.56 -2.95
CA ALA A 115 -4.77 6.53 -2.68
C ALA A 115 -3.89 6.26 -3.92
N GLN A 116 -4.48 6.11 -5.11
CA GLN A 116 -3.76 5.95 -6.38
C GLN A 116 -2.77 7.07 -6.61
N LEU A 117 -3.25 8.32 -6.47
CA LEU A 117 -2.42 9.50 -6.62
C LEU A 117 -1.26 9.47 -5.63
N ALA A 118 -1.52 9.16 -4.36
CA ALA A 118 -0.46 9.07 -3.35
C ALA A 118 0.58 7.99 -3.67
N GLY A 119 0.16 6.84 -4.21
CA GLY A 119 1.06 5.79 -4.69
C GLY A 119 1.96 6.29 -5.83
N LEU A 120 1.37 6.95 -6.84
CA LEU A 120 2.12 7.50 -7.99
C LEU A 120 3.07 8.62 -7.56
N GLU A 121 2.65 9.49 -6.65
CA GLU A 121 3.52 10.52 -6.08
C GLU A 121 4.72 9.88 -5.35
N SER A 122 4.46 8.83 -4.56
CA SER A 122 5.50 8.11 -3.83
C SER A 122 6.50 7.42 -4.75
N LEU A 123 6.03 6.69 -5.77
CA LEU A 123 6.91 6.03 -6.73
C LEU A 123 7.71 7.05 -7.56
N LEU A 124 7.13 8.21 -7.91
CA LEU A 124 7.82 9.23 -8.69
C LEU A 124 8.96 9.88 -7.90
N LYS A 125 8.78 10.09 -6.58
CA LYS A 125 9.90 10.50 -5.70
C LYS A 125 11.03 9.47 -5.73
N VAL A 126 10.69 8.18 -5.65
CA VAL A 126 11.69 7.09 -5.75
C VAL A 126 12.38 7.10 -7.10
N TYR A 127 11.64 7.27 -8.19
CA TYR A 127 12.22 7.36 -9.52
C TYR A 127 13.22 8.52 -9.63
N GLU A 128 12.88 9.71 -9.12
CA GLU A 128 13.79 10.86 -9.08
C GLU A 128 15.07 10.58 -8.29
N GLN A 129 14.97 9.97 -7.11
CA GLN A 129 16.15 9.59 -6.33
C GLN A 129 17.00 8.54 -7.03
N ILE A 130 16.38 7.55 -7.67
CA ILE A 130 17.09 6.56 -8.50
C ILE A 130 17.83 7.26 -9.64
N LEU A 131 17.22 8.22 -10.33
CA LEU A 131 17.88 8.96 -11.41
C LEU A 131 19.06 9.79 -10.92
N ALA A 132 18.96 10.39 -9.74
CA ALA A 132 20.05 11.16 -9.14
C ALA A 132 21.29 10.30 -8.89
N GLU A 133 21.12 9.06 -8.45
CA GLU A 133 22.22 8.12 -8.21
C GLU A 133 22.65 7.33 -9.45
N LYS A 134 21.69 7.00 -10.33
CA LYS A 134 21.85 6.11 -11.49
C LYS A 134 21.21 6.74 -12.74
N PRO A 135 21.84 7.71 -13.41
CA PRO A 135 21.25 8.38 -14.57
C PRO A 135 20.87 7.45 -15.73
N LYS A 136 21.53 6.29 -15.85
CA LYS A 136 21.24 5.24 -16.85
C LYS A 136 19.97 4.42 -16.53
N ALA A 137 19.28 4.72 -15.44
CA ALA A 137 17.98 4.16 -15.06
C ALA A 137 16.80 4.89 -15.74
N ARG A 138 17.08 5.98 -16.46
CA ARG A 138 16.07 6.78 -17.17
C ARG A 138 15.20 5.92 -18.09
N HIS A 139 13.90 6.19 -18.04
CA HIS A 139 12.87 5.51 -18.81
C HIS A 139 11.86 6.55 -19.33
N ASP A 140 11.66 6.60 -20.65
CA ASP A 140 10.87 7.65 -21.29
C ASP A 140 9.42 7.72 -20.77
N GLY A 141 8.79 6.57 -20.54
CA GLY A 141 7.45 6.53 -19.97
C GLY A 141 7.38 7.02 -18.52
N MET A 142 8.44 6.83 -17.74
CA MET A 142 8.52 7.36 -16.37
C MET A 142 8.75 8.87 -16.39
N ASP A 143 9.59 9.36 -17.31
CA ASP A 143 9.80 10.79 -17.53
C ASP A 143 8.49 11.48 -17.97
N ALA A 144 7.66 10.82 -18.77
CA ALA A 144 6.34 11.32 -19.15
C ALA A 144 5.37 11.39 -17.95
N LEU A 145 5.35 10.38 -17.08
CA LEU A 145 4.56 10.42 -15.83
C LEU A 145 5.05 11.53 -14.89
N LEU A 146 6.37 11.69 -14.76
CA LEU A 146 6.97 12.76 -13.98
C LEU A 146 6.59 14.15 -14.51
N ALA A 147 6.57 14.32 -15.84
CA ALA A 147 6.12 15.56 -16.46
C ALA A 147 4.65 15.86 -16.16
N LYS A 148 3.77 14.85 -16.20
CA LYS A 148 2.35 15.01 -15.81
C LYS A 148 2.22 15.49 -14.36
N ARG A 149 3.00 14.94 -13.43
CA ARG A 149 3.05 15.40 -12.03
C ARG A 149 3.45 16.87 -11.95
N ASN A 150 4.55 17.24 -12.59
CA ASN A 150 5.08 18.61 -12.53
C ASN A 150 4.15 19.64 -13.19
N GLN A 151 3.25 19.19 -14.07
CA GLN A 151 2.20 20.01 -14.69
C GLN A 151 0.88 19.98 -13.92
N ASN A 152 0.82 19.36 -12.73
CA ASN A 152 -0.39 19.13 -11.93
C ASN A 152 -1.49 18.32 -12.65
N GLN A 153 -1.12 17.53 -13.65
CA GLN A 153 -2.03 16.71 -14.46
C GLN A 153 -2.15 15.25 -13.97
N LEU A 154 -1.34 14.86 -12.97
CA LEU A 154 -1.32 13.48 -12.51
C LEU A 154 -2.66 13.05 -11.88
N ARG A 155 -3.30 13.94 -11.13
CA ARG A 155 -4.63 13.69 -10.55
C ARG A 155 -5.68 13.44 -11.64
N ASP A 156 -5.70 14.27 -12.68
CA ASP A 156 -6.65 14.12 -13.77
C ASP A 156 -6.42 12.81 -14.54
N ALA A 157 -5.15 12.41 -14.71
CA ALA A 157 -4.80 11.12 -15.30
C ALA A 157 -5.30 9.94 -14.46
N VAL A 158 -5.20 10.01 -13.13
CA VAL A 158 -5.76 8.99 -12.22
C VAL A 158 -7.28 8.91 -12.36
N ILE A 159 -7.96 10.05 -12.36
CA ILE A 159 -9.42 10.11 -12.50
C ILE A 159 -9.85 9.53 -13.85
N ALA A 160 -9.16 9.93 -14.93
CA ALA A 160 -9.45 9.47 -16.29
C ALA A 160 -9.19 7.96 -16.47
N ALA A 161 -8.19 7.41 -15.77
CA ALA A 161 -7.93 5.97 -15.76
C ALA A 161 -9.05 5.16 -15.09
N ALA A 162 -9.96 5.83 -14.35
CA ALA A 162 -11.14 5.24 -13.73
C ALA A 162 -10.82 3.95 -12.96
N CYS A 163 -9.81 4.02 -12.08
CA CYS A 163 -9.32 2.90 -11.25
C CYS A 163 -10.31 2.50 -10.15
N THR A 164 -11.52 2.18 -10.58
CA THR A 164 -12.60 1.65 -9.77
C THR A 164 -12.54 0.13 -9.77
N LYS A 165 -13.19 -0.50 -8.80
CA LYS A 165 -13.41 -1.96 -8.86
C LYS A 165 -14.09 -2.23 -10.20
N LYS A 166 -13.47 -3.07 -11.05
CA LYS A 166 -14.26 -3.75 -12.09
C LYS A 166 -15.44 -4.35 -11.36
N SER A 167 -16.65 -3.87 -11.66
CA SER A 167 -17.86 -4.57 -11.24
C SER A 167 -17.71 -5.97 -11.82
N ASP A 168 -17.73 -6.98 -10.95
CA ASP A 168 -17.70 -8.38 -11.34
C ASP A 168 -18.68 -8.58 -12.51
N LYS A 169 -18.15 -8.99 -13.65
CA LYS A 169 -18.94 -9.57 -14.74
C LYS A 169 -18.75 -11.06 -14.70
#